data_AF-A0A4S3JWE0-F1
#
_entry.id   AF-A0A4S3JWE0-F1
#
_cell.length_a   1.000
_cell.length_b   1.000
_cell.length_c   1.000
_cell.angle_alpha   90.00
_cell.angle_beta   90.00
_cell.angle_gamma   90.00
#
_symmetry.space_group_name_H-M   'P 1'
#
loop_
_entity.id
_entity.type
_entity.pdbx_description
1 polymer ?
#
loop_
_entity_poly.entity_id
_entity_poly.type
_entity_poly.pdbx_seq_one_letter_code
_entity_poly.pdbx_strand_id
1 'polypeptide(L)'
;MASQAVPRDGTGVIELDPWLEPFREALQRRFRFVESWVKAIDETEEGLEKYSRGYERFGLNVDANGNITYREWAPNALEAQLVGDFSISAHVDNTFG
;
A
#
# COMPACT_ATOMS: atom_id res chain seq x y z
N MET A 1 -32.70 -7.24 -28.05
CA MET A 1 -31.23 -7.30 -28.25
C MET A 1 -30.65 -7.93 -26.99
N ALA A 2 -30.12 -9.14 -27.06
CA ALA A 2 -29.51 -9.78 -25.89
C ALA A 2 -28.25 -9.00 -25.50
N SER A 3 -28.13 -8.60 -24.24
CA SER A 3 -26.89 -8.08 -23.68
C SER A 3 -25.85 -9.21 -23.72
N GLN A 4 -24.97 -9.22 -24.71
CA GLN A 4 -23.79 -10.09 -24.65
C GLN A 4 -22.99 -9.70 -23.40
N ALA A 5 -22.63 -10.70 -22.59
CA ALA A 5 -21.83 -10.47 -21.39
C ALA A 5 -20.43 -10.00 -21.80
N VAL A 6 -20.08 -8.79 -21.39
CA VAL A 6 -18.75 -8.20 -21.65
C VAL A 6 -17.66 -9.15 -21.15
N PRO A 7 -16.65 -9.49 -21.97
CA PRO A 7 -15.55 -10.36 -21.58
C PRO A 7 -14.81 -9.85 -20.33
N ARG A 8 -14.68 -10.73 -19.31
CA ARG A 8 -13.95 -10.45 -18.05
C ARG A 8 -12.49 -10.90 -18.12
N ASP A 9 -11.83 -10.62 -19.23
CA ASP A 9 -10.43 -10.98 -19.49
C ASP A 9 -9.56 -9.75 -19.80
N GLY A 10 -10.11 -8.55 -19.59
CA GLY A 10 -9.48 -7.27 -19.94
C GLY A 10 -9.81 -6.77 -21.35
N THR A 11 -10.57 -7.50 -22.15
CA THR A 11 -10.88 -7.11 -23.54
C THR A 11 -12.25 -6.45 -23.73
N GLY A 12 -13.06 -6.35 -22.67
CA GLY A 12 -14.37 -5.71 -22.73
C GLY A 12 -14.38 -4.26 -23.25
N VAL A 13 -13.27 -3.54 -23.11
CA VAL A 13 -13.12 -2.18 -23.63
C VAL A 13 -13.11 -2.11 -25.17
N ILE A 14 -12.81 -3.21 -25.86
CA ILE A 14 -12.79 -3.27 -27.33
C ILE A 14 -14.20 -3.13 -27.91
N GLU A 15 -15.24 -3.55 -27.18
CA GLU A 15 -16.63 -3.33 -27.59
C GLU A 15 -17.00 -1.83 -27.57
N LEU A 16 -16.36 -1.06 -26.70
CA LEU A 16 -16.54 0.40 -26.59
C LEU A 16 -15.70 1.15 -27.63
N ASP A 17 -14.51 0.64 -27.92
CA ASP A 17 -13.59 1.21 -28.91
C ASP A 17 -12.91 0.10 -29.75
N PRO A 18 -13.43 -0.17 -30.97
CA PRO A 18 -12.86 -1.19 -31.86
C PRO A 18 -11.42 -0.92 -32.31
N TRP A 19 -10.91 0.32 -32.16
CA TRP A 19 -9.51 0.62 -32.52
C TRP A 19 -8.52 -0.02 -31.55
N LEU A 20 -8.99 -0.57 -30.44
CA LEU A 20 -8.19 -1.29 -29.46
C LEU A 20 -7.94 -2.76 -29.86
N GLU A 21 -8.60 -3.29 -30.89
CA GLU A 21 -8.45 -4.70 -31.34
C GLU A 21 -6.97 -5.12 -31.54
N PRO A 22 -6.10 -4.33 -32.20
CA PRO A 22 -4.69 -4.70 -32.39
C PRO A 22 -3.91 -4.87 -31.07
N PHE A 23 -4.44 -4.39 -29.95
CA PHE A 23 -3.79 -4.42 -28.63
C PHE A 23 -4.39 -5.47 -27.68
N ARG A 24 -5.29 -6.34 -28.17
CA ARG A 24 -5.98 -7.38 -27.38
C ARG A 24 -5.06 -8.15 -26.42
N GLU A 25 -3.96 -8.69 -26.93
CA GLU A 25 -3.03 -9.47 -26.11
C GLU A 25 -2.38 -8.63 -24.99
N ALA A 26 -2.08 -7.37 -25.28
CA ALA A 26 -1.52 -6.44 -24.30
C ALA A 26 -2.54 -6.10 -23.20
N LEU A 27 -3.81 -5.92 -23.56
CA LEU A 27 -4.91 -5.70 -22.61
C LEU A 27 -5.09 -6.91 -21.71
N GLN A 28 -5.16 -8.12 -22.28
CA GLN A 28 -5.29 -9.35 -21.50
C GLN A 28 -4.11 -9.58 -20.56
N ARG A 29 -2.87 -9.30 -21.01
CA ARG A 29 -1.68 -9.40 -20.16
C ARG A 29 -1.74 -8.42 -18.98
N ARG A 30 -2.11 -7.17 -19.22
CA ARG A 30 -2.24 -6.15 -18.16
C ARG A 30 -3.34 -6.52 -17.16
N PHE A 31 -4.47 -7.02 -17.64
CA PHE A 31 -5.57 -7.46 -16.80
C PHE A 31 -5.14 -8.61 -15.88
N ARG A 32 -4.55 -9.68 -16.43
CA ARG A 32 -4.02 -10.80 -15.62
C ARG A 32 -2.97 -10.35 -14.61
N PHE A 33 -2.11 -9.40 -14.97
CA PHE A 33 -1.13 -8.84 -14.04
C PHE A 33 -1.81 -8.16 -12.84
N VAL A 34 -2.78 -7.29 -13.10
CA VAL A 34 -3.54 -6.62 -12.02
C VAL A 34 -4.31 -7.63 -11.18
N GLU A 35 -5.02 -8.58 -11.79
CA GLU A 35 -5.74 -9.62 -11.06
C GLU A 35 -4.81 -10.45 -10.16
N SER A 36 -3.60 -10.77 -10.63
CA SER A 36 -2.62 -11.50 -9.83
C SER A 36 -2.18 -10.72 -8.59
N TRP A 37 -2.04 -9.39 -8.69
CA TRP A 37 -1.69 -8.54 -7.57
C TRP A 37 -2.85 -8.30 -6.62
N VAL A 38 -4.06 -8.08 -7.15
CA VAL A 38 -5.27 -7.97 -6.32
C VAL A 38 -5.46 -9.24 -5.51
N LYS A 39 -5.33 -10.42 -6.14
CA LYS A 39 -5.38 -11.71 -5.46
C LYS A 39 -4.30 -11.83 -4.38
N ALA A 40 -3.06 -11.46 -4.67
CA ALA A 40 -1.98 -11.50 -3.69
C ALA A 40 -2.30 -10.62 -2.47
N ILE A 41 -2.77 -9.39 -2.70
CA ILE A 41 -3.16 -8.44 -1.63
C ILE A 41 -4.35 -8.96 -0.83
N ASP A 42 -5.36 -9.53 -1.50
CA ASP A 42 -6.52 -10.13 -0.82
C ASP A 42 -6.09 -11.28 0.09
N GLU A 43 -5.14 -12.12 -0.36
CA GLU A 43 -4.62 -13.27 0.39
C GLU A 43 -3.70 -12.85 1.56
N THR A 44 -2.89 -11.80 1.42
CA THR A 44 -1.87 -11.44 2.42
C THR A 44 -2.25 -10.26 3.32
N GLU A 45 -3.09 -9.34 2.85
CA GLU A 45 -3.39 -8.06 3.52
C GLU A 45 -4.90 -7.88 3.76
N GLU A 46 -5.69 -8.93 3.54
CA GLU A 46 -7.16 -8.94 3.70
C GLU A 46 -7.86 -7.88 2.84
N GLY A 47 -7.28 -7.60 1.67
CA GLY A 47 -7.84 -6.79 0.62
C GLY A 47 -7.37 -5.34 0.57
N LEU A 48 -7.68 -4.69 -0.55
CA LEU A 48 -7.18 -3.34 -0.89
C LEU A 48 -7.52 -2.28 0.16
N GLU A 49 -8.68 -2.39 0.80
CA GLU A 49 -9.13 -1.44 1.82
C GLU A 49 -8.19 -1.45 3.03
N LYS A 50 -7.93 -2.63 3.62
CA LYS A 50 -6.97 -2.81 4.71
C LYS A 50 -5.54 -2.48 4.28
N TYR A 51 -5.12 -2.96 3.12
CA TYR A 51 -3.79 -2.68 2.57
C TYR A 51 -3.50 -1.18 2.44
N SER A 52 -4.49 -0.40 1.97
CA SER A 52 -4.33 1.04 1.75
C SER A 52 -4.15 1.86 3.03
N ARG A 53 -4.51 1.31 4.20
CA ARG A 53 -4.36 1.96 5.52
C ARG A 53 -2.99 1.72 6.16
N GLY A 54 -1.95 1.55 5.35
CA GLY A 54 -0.58 1.40 5.84
C GLY A 54 -0.14 2.51 6.81
N TYR A 55 -0.68 3.73 6.67
CA TYR A 55 -0.38 4.86 7.58
C TYR A 55 -0.82 4.62 9.04
N GLU A 56 -1.79 3.73 9.29
CA GLU A 56 -2.21 3.36 10.65
C GLU A 56 -1.21 2.41 11.31
N ARG A 57 -0.30 1.82 10.52
CA ARG A 57 0.70 0.86 10.98
C ARG A 57 2.14 1.41 10.88
N PHE A 58 2.49 2.08 9.79
CA PHE A 58 3.81 2.66 9.58
C PHE A 58 3.84 4.13 10.02
N GLY A 59 5.04 4.64 10.31
CA GLY A 59 5.23 5.95 10.94
C GLY A 59 4.96 5.93 12.44
N LEU A 60 4.70 7.12 13.00
CA LEU A 60 4.40 7.32 14.42
C LEU A 60 2.88 7.24 14.65
N ASN A 61 2.45 6.29 15.46
CA ASN A 61 1.04 6.10 15.81
C ASN A 61 0.86 6.06 17.33
N VAL A 62 -0.22 6.68 17.83
CA VAL A 62 -0.56 6.74 19.25
C VAL A 62 -1.78 5.86 19.51
N ASP A 63 -1.68 4.94 20.47
CA ASP A 63 -2.82 4.12 20.87
C ASP A 63 -3.75 4.83 21.87
N ALA A 64 -4.88 4.21 22.20
CA ALA A 64 -5.87 4.77 23.12
C ALA A 64 -5.35 4.97 24.56
N ASN A 65 -4.24 4.30 24.93
CA ASN A 65 -3.59 4.45 26.23
C ASN A 65 -2.48 5.51 26.21
N GLY A 66 -2.22 6.14 25.06
CA GLY A 66 -1.18 7.14 24.86
C GLY A 66 0.21 6.55 24.56
N ASN A 67 0.33 5.24 24.30
CA ASN A 67 1.61 4.66 23.90
C ASN A 67 1.93 5.03 22.45
N ILE A 68 3.18 5.40 22.19
CA ILE A 68 3.67 5.73 20.85
C ILE A 68 4.36 4.51 20.26
N THR A 69 3.90 4.04 19.11
CA THR A 69 4.59 3.03 18.30
C THR A 69 5.14 3.65 17.04
N TYR A 70 6.43 3.42 16.77
CA TYR A 70 7.10 3.78 15.52
C TYR A 70 7.40 2.53 14.69
N ARG A 71 7.08 2.52 13.39
CA ARG A 71 7.47 1.47 12.45
C ARG A 71 7.91 2.07 11.12
N GLU A 72 9.05 1.62 10.60
CA GLU A 72 9.58 2.03 9.31
C GLU A 72 10.04 0.81 8.53
N TRP A 73 9.89 0.83 7.21
CA TRP A 73 10.42 -0.24 6.36
C TRP A 73 11.83 0.11 5.92
N ALA A 74 12.83 -0.45 6.62
CA ALA A 74 14.24 -0.25 6.33
C ALA A 74 14.99 -1.60 6.28
N PRO A 75 14.72 -2.46 5.27
CA PRO A 75 15.18 -3.85 5.25
C PRO A 75 16.70 -4.03 5.23
N ASN A 76 17.43 -2.98 4.82
CA ASN A 76 18.88 -2.99 4.71
C ASN A 76 19.56 -2.10 5.78
N ALA A 77 18.83 -1.60 6.78
CA ALA A 77 19.42 -0.83 7.86
C ALA A 77 20.22 -1.75 8.80
N LEU A 78 21.44 -1.34 9.14
CA LEU A 78 22.25 -2.02 10.16
C LEU A 78 21.86 -1.56 11.57
N GLU A 79 21.54 -0.28 11.70
CA GLU A 79 21.09 0.35 12.93
C GLU A 79 19.99 1.36 12.61
N ALA A 80 19.08 1.57 13.56
CA ALA A 80 18.01 2.55 13.46
C ALA A 80 17.81 3.23 14.81
N GLN A 81 17.61 4.54 14.79
CA GLN A 81 17.35 5.36 15.96
C GLN A 81 16.20 6.31 15.67
N LEU A 82 15.35 6.55 16.67
CA LEU A 82 14.30 7.56 16.63
C LEU A 82 14.81 8.80 17.37
N VAL A 83 15.10 9.87 16.63
CA VAL A 83 15.70 11.11 17.15
C VAL A 83 14.81 12.32 16.90
N GLY A 84 14.88 13.31 17.78
CA GLY A 84 14.10 14.56 17.70
C GLY A 84 14.15 15.34 19.02
N ASP A 85 13.39 16.42 19.13
CA ASP A 85 13.41 17.29 20.32
C ASP A 85 13.09 16.54 21.63
N PHE A 86 12.25 15.50 21.54
CA PHE A 86 11.91 14.60 22.66
C PHE A 86 13.13 13.82 23.21
N SER A 87 14.23 13.74 22.46
CA SER A 87 15.45 13.03 22.83
C SER A 87 16.61 13.94 23.26
N ILE A 88 16.50 15.25 23.05
CA ILE A 88 17.57 16.24 23.32
C ILE A 88 17.61 16.68 24.80
N SER A 89 16.53 16.54 25.56
CA SER A 89 16.41 17.07 26.93
C SER A 89 16.97 16.19 28.07
N ALA A 90 17.62 15.06 27.78
CA ALA A 90 18.21 14.22 28.85
C ALA A 90 19.66 14.59 29.23
N HIS A 91 20.29 15.60 28.59
CA HIS A 91 21.72 15.89 28.82
C HIS A 91 22.05 17.25 29.47
N VAL A 92 21.11 18.15 29.76
CA VAL A 92 21.45 19.38 30.51
C VAL A 92 20.25 19.80 31.34
N ASP A 93 20.29 19.51 32.64
CA ASP A 93 19.72 20.35 33.72
C ASP A 93 19.99 19.69 35.09
N ASN A 94 21.26 19.47 35.41
CA ASN A 94 21.65 19.18 36.79
C ASN A 94 22.96 19.85 37.21
N THR A 95 23.07 21.15 36.94
CA THR A 95 24.14 21.99 37.53
C THR A 95 23.59 23.35 38.00
N PHE A 96 23.41 23.43 39.32
CA PHE A 96 23.41 24.59 40.24
C PHE A 96 22.10 25.35 40.49
N GLY A 97 21.52 25.03 41.65
CA GLY A 97 20.73 25.87 42.55
C GLY A 97 20.84 25.32 43.96
#